data_AF-A0A4Y4K7K8-F1
#
_entry.id   AF-A0A4Y4K7K8-F1
#
_cell.length_a   1.000
_cell.length_b   1.000
_cell.length_c   1.000
_cell.angle_alpha   90.00
_cell.angle_beta   90.00
_cell.angle_gamma   90.00
#
_symmetry.space_group_name_H-M   'P 1'
#
loop_
_entity.id
_entity.type
_entity.pdbx_description
1 polymer ?
#
loop_
_entity_poly.entity_id
_entity_poly.type
_entity_poly.pdbx_seq_one_letter_code
_entity_poly.pdbx_strand_id
1 'polypeptide(L)'
;MELSAIVPANAGGPFFDYLVGGNEAGIAGRVLSFLAELDDDKRDGVAELIGGALDVIGSAGYFGNLWLRDAETTAWHVLLASHRKHDTGEARERFLAAWRSA
;
A
#
# COMPACT_ATOMS: atom_id res chain seq x y z
N MET A 1 19.96 -25.95 4.90
CA MET A 1 18.69 -25.35 5.34
C MET A 1 18.43 -24.19 4.40
N GLU A 2 17.72 -24.45 3.32
CA GLU A 2 17.42 -23.44 2.30
C GLU A 2 16.15 -22.69 2.69
N LEU A 3 16.23 -21.36 2.73
CA LEU A 3 15.07 -20.50 2.87
C LEU A 3 14.34 -20.51 1.52
N SER A 4 13.26 -21.29 1.41
CA SER A 4 12.39 -21.22 0.23
C SER A 4 11.79 -19.82 0.18
N ALA A 5 12.20 -19.04 -0.81
CA ALA A 5 11.60 -17.74 -1.11
C ALA A 5 10.08 -17.92 -1.26
N ILE A 6 9.31 -17.14 -0.49
CA ILE A 6 7.86 -17.09 -0.63
C ILE A 6 7.58 -16.56 -2.04
N VAL A 7 7.06 -17.42 -2.92
CA VAL A 7 6.62 -17.04 -4.26
C VAL A 7 5.17 -16.59 -4.15
N PRO A 8 4.85 -15.28 -4.33
CA PRO A 8 3.49 -14.75 -4.12
C PRO A 8 2.42 -15.45 -4.97
N ALA A 9 2.81 -16.00 -6.13
CA ALA A 9 1.91 -16.71 -7.04
C ALA A 9 1.37 -18.04 -6.48
N ASN A 10 1.99 -18.62 -5.45
CA ASN A 10 1.55 -19.88 -4.81
C ASN A 10 0.91 -19.68 -3.43
N ALA A 11 0.72 -18.44 -3.00
CA ALA A 11 0.05 -18.13 -1.75
C ALA A 11 -1.45 -18.44 -1.89
N GLY A 12 -1.91 -19.55 -1.32
CA GLY A 12 -3.33 -19.90 -1.30
C GLY A 12 -4.15 -19.06 -0.32
N GLY A 13 -5.48 -19.25 -0.34
CA GLY A 13 -6.45 -18.56 0.53
C GLY A 13 -6.08 -18.41 2.02
N PRO A 14 -5.45 -19.41 2.68
CA PRO A 14 -5.03 -19.31 4.08
C PRO A 14 -3.93 -18.28 4.35
N PHE A 15 -3.03 -18.04 3.39
CA PHE A 15 -2.02 -16.97 3.52
C PHE A 15 -2.72 -15.62 3.44
N PHE A 16 -3.64 -15.44 2.50
CA PHE A 16 -4.47 -14.23 2.43
C PHE A 16 -5.37 -14.05 3.67
N ASP A 17 -5.88 -15.12 4.28
CA ASP A 17 -6.60 -15.06 5.56
C ASP A 17 -5.72 -14.61 6.71
N TYR A 18 -4.46 -15.08 6.75
CA TYR A 18 -3.46 -14.59 7.68
C TYR A 18 -3.13 -13.11 7.41
N LEU A 19 -3.03 -12.68 6.15
CA LEU A 19 -2.77 -11.29 5.80
C LEU A 19 -3.93 -10.35 6.20
N VAL A 20 -5.16 -10.82 5.97
CA VAL A 20 -6.39 -10.05 6.21
C VAL A 20 -6.79 -10.05 7.68
N GLY A 21 -6.66 -11.20 8.36
CA GLY A 21 -7.00 -11.35 9.78
C GLY A 21 -5.87 -11.00 10.75
N GLY A 22 -4.63 -10.92 10.27
CA GLY A 22 -3.43 -10.83 11.10
C GLY A 22 -2.87 -9.41 11.30
N ASN A 23 -2.69 -8.61 10.25
CA ASN A 23 -2.13 -7.26 10.41
C ASN A 23 -2.08 -6.45 9.10
N GLU A 24 -2.01 -7.09 7.92
CA GLU A 24 -1.65 -6.40 6.68
C GLU A 24 -2.72 -5.46 6.14
N ALA A 25 -4.02 -5.80 6.26
CA ALA A 25 -5.08 -4.81 6.00
C ALA A 25 -4.95 -3.59 6.94
N GLY A 26 -4.49 -3.82 8.18
CA GLY A 26 -4.15 -2.77 9.13
C GLY A 26 -2.92 -1.96 8.73
N ILE A 27 -1.89 -2.60 8.14
CA ILE A 27 -0.70 -1.91 7.60
C ILE A 27 -1.08 -1.05 6.40
N ALA A 28 -1.88 -1.58 5.46
CA ALA A 28 -2.38 -0.83 4.32
C ALA A 28 -3.20 0.39 4.77
N GLY A 29 -4.09 0.20 5.76
CA GLY A 29 -4.80 1.32 6.39
C GLY A 29 -3.88 2.37 7.01
N ARG A 30 -2.87 1.95 7.79
CA ARG A 30 -1.88 2.88 8.39
C ARG A 30 -1.05 3.62 7.34
N VAL A 31 -0.67 2.97 6.26
CA VAL A 31 0.05 3.61 5.14
C VAL A 31 -0.82 4.71 4.53
N LEU A 32 -2.09 4.42 4.23
CA LEU A 32 -2.99 5.43 3.68
C LEU A 32 -3.26 6.56 4.67
N SER A 33 -3.44 6.27 5.95
CA SER A 33 -3.60 7.31 6.98
C SER A 33 -2.36 8.21 7.07
N PHE A 34 -1.17 7.61 7.07
CA PHE A 34 0.08 8.37 7.04
C PHE A 34 0.17 9.26 5.79
N LEU A 35 -0.10 8.72 4.60
CA LEU A 35 -0.05 9.48 3.35
C LEU A 35 -1.07 10.62 3.31
N ALA A 36 -2.27 10.42 3.86
CA ALA A 36 -3.32 11.44 3.93
C ALA A 36 -2.99 12.61 4.88
N GLU A 37 -2.06 12.42 5.81
CA GLU A 37 -1.59 13.48 6.73
C GLU A 37 -0.44 14.32 6.16
N LEU A 38 0.12 13.92 5.01
CA LEU A 38 1.17 14.66 4.32
C LEU A 38 0.55 15.78 3.49
N ASP A 39 0.84 17.03 3.87
CA ASP A 39 0.72 18.17 2.98
C ASP A 39 1.85 18.16 1.93
N ASP A 40 1.77 19.04 0.93
CA ASP A 40 2.70 19.05 -0.21
C ASP A 40 4.18 19.17 0.25
N ASP A 41 4.47 20.06 1.20
CA ASP A 41 5.83 20.26 1.72
C ASP A 41 6.36 19.02 2.46
N LYS A 42 5.51 18.37 3.28
CA LYS A 42 5.88 17.12 3.95
C LYS A 42 6.04 15.98 2.95
N ARG A 43 5.19 15.92 1.92
CA ARG A 43 5.24 14.89 0.89
C ARG A 43 6.55 14.99 0.11
N ASP A 44 6.97 16.20 -0.25
CA ASP A 44 8.26 16.44 -0.89
C ASP A 44 9.44 16.08 0.01
N GLY A 45 9.40 16.46 1.29
CA GLY A 45 10.45 16.07 2.25
C GLY A 45 10.58 14.56 2.44
N VAL A 46 9.45 13.84 2.53
CA VAL A 46 9.42 12.38 2.62
C VAL A 46 9.93 11.74 1.31
N ALA A 47 9.54 12.31 0.15
CA ALA A 47 10.02 11.84 -1.14
C ALA A 47 11.55 11.99 -1.27
N GLU A 48 12.11 13.13 -0.89
CA GLU A 48 13.57 13.32 -0.88
C GLU A 48 14.28 12.32 0.04
N LEU A 49 13.74 12.08 1.24
CA LEU A 49 14.30 11.11 2.19
C LEU A 49 14.30 9.68 1.62
N ILE A 50 13.15 9.23 1.10
CA ILE A 50 13.00 7.88 0.56
C ILE A 50 13.86 7.72 -0.69
N GLY A 51 13.82 8.69 -1.60
CA GLY A 51 14.61 8.68 -2.82
C GLY A 51 16.11 8.63 -2.55
N GLY A 52 16.58 9.39 -1.55
CA GLY A 52 17.97 9.34 -1.10
C GLY A 52 18.34 7.97 -0.50
N ALA A 53 17.43 7.34 0.24
CA ALA A 53 17.64 6.00 0.80
C ALA A 53 17.64 4.89 -0.27
N LEU A 54 16.94 5.07 -1.39
CA LEU A 54 16.94 4.12 -2.50
C LEU A 54 18.24 4.15 -3.32
N ASP A 55 19.09 5.18 -3.13
CA ASP A 55 20.39 5.36 -3.80
C ASP A 55 20.33 5.14 -5.32
N VAL A 56 19.30 5.71 -5.96
CA VAL A 56 19.05 5.56 -7.40
C VAL A 56 19.75 6.66 -8.16
N ILE A 57 20.29 6.34 -9.35
CA ILE A 57 20.85 7.32 -10.28
C ILE A 57 19.72 8.27 -10.76
N GLY A 58 19.69 9.50 -10.24
CA GLY A 58 18.81 10.58 -10.68
C GLY A 58 18.31 11.44 -9.53
N SER A 59 17.17 12.11 -9.71
CA SER A 59 16.59 12.97 -8.67
C SER A 59 15.95 12.12 -7.58
N ALA A 60 16.45 12.24 -6.35
CA ALA A 60 15.89 11.57 -5.17
C ALA A 60 14.40 11.88 -5.01
N GLY A 61 14.00 13.16 -4.99
CA GLY A 61 12.59 13.56 -4.94
C GLY A 61 11.71 12.91 -6.01
N TYR A 62 12.20 12.75 -7.26
CA TYR A 62 11.44 12.06 -8.31
C TYR A 62 11.19 10.58 -7.98
N PHE A 63 12.24 9.83 -7.61
CA PHE A 63 12.10 8.40 -7.30
C PHE A 63 11.34 8.15 -6.00
N GLY A 64 11.51 9.02 -5.00
CA GLY A 64 10.72 8.97 -3.79
C GLY A 64 9.23 9.21 -4.05
N ASN A 65 8.88 10.16 -4.92
CA ASN A 65 7.49 10.39 -5.31
C ASN A 65 6.88 9.19 -6.05
N LEU A 66 7.66 8.55 -6.93
CA LEU A 66 7.22 7.30 -7.57
C LEU A 66 6.98 6.19 -6.54
N TRP A 67 7.89 6.05 -5.58
CA TRP A 67 7.74 5.06 -4.51
C TRP A 67 6.50 5.32 -3.66
N LEU A 68 6.24 6.57 -3.27
CA LEU A 68 5.06 6.94 -2.48
C LEU A 68 3.76 6.60 -3.22
N ARG A 69 3.71 6.85 -4.54
CA ARG A 69 2.56 6.52 -5.38
C ARG A 69 2.35 5.00 -5.52
N ASP A 70 3.43 4.24 -5.64
CA ASP A 70 3.37 2.78 -5.69
C ASP A 70 2.90 2.19 -4.35
N ALA A 71 3.40 2.72 -3.23
CA ALA A 71 2.98 2.34 -1.89
C ALA A 71 1.48 2.62 -1.67
N GLU A 72 1.00 3.80 -2.07
CA GLU A 72 -0.42 4.18 -2.02
C GLU A 72 -1.31 3.24 -2.84
N THR A 73 -0.92 3.00 -4.10
CA THR A 73 -1.65 2.11 -5.01
C THR A 73 -1.71 0.68 -4.47
N THR A 74 -0.58 0.19 -3.94
CA THR A 74 -0.49 -1.15 -3.34
C THR A 74 -1.36 -1.25 -2.09
N ALA A 75 -1.37 -0.24 -1.22
CA ALA A 75 -2.20 -0.22 -0.03
C ALA A 75 -3.71 -0.26 -0.39
N TRP A 76 -4.14 0.50 -1.40
CA TRP A 76 -5.50 0.43 -1.91
C TRP A 76 -5.86 -0.95 -2.46
N HIS A 77 -4.96 -1.61 -3.20
CA HIS A 77 -5.20 -2.97 -3.69
C HIS A 77 -5.36 -3.99 -2.56
N VAL A 78 -4.52 -3.90 -1.51
CA VAL A 78 -4.61 -4.77 -0.33
C VAL A 78 -5.94 -4.57 0.39
N LEU A 79 -6.36 -3.31 0.61
CA LEU A 79 -7.65 -3.02 1.24
C LEU A 79 -8.85 -3.46 0.39
N LEU A 80 -8.80 -3.28 -0.92
CA LEU A 80 -9.85 -3.79 -1.81
C LEU A 80 -9.95 -5.31 -1.74
N ALA A 81 -8.79 -6.01 -1.75
CA ALA A 81 -8.74 -7.46 -1.68
C ALA A 81 -9.28 -7.98 -0.33
N SER A 82 -9.00 -7.29 0.79
CA SER A 82 -9.56 -7.64 2.09
C SER A 82 -11.08 -7.43 2.16
N HIS A 83 -11.60 -6.37 1.51
CA HIS A 83 -13.03 -6.10 1.45
C HIS A 83 -13.81 -7.12 0.61
N ARG A 84 -13.27 -7.58 -0.54
CA ARG A 84 -13.95 -8.55 -1.42
C ARG A 84 -14.32 -9.87 -0.76
N LYS A 85 -13.67 -10.23 0.35
CA LYS A 85 -13.99 -11.44 1.12
C LYS A 85 -15.18 -11.27 2.06
N HIS A 86 -15.59 -10.03 2.32
CA HIS A 86 -16.58 -9.67 3.34
C HIS A 86 -17.75 -8.78 2.85
N ASP A 87 -17.76 -8.32 1.59
CA ASP A 87 -18.67 -7.24 1.17
C ASP A 87 -19.89 -7.61 0.31
N THR A 88 -21.02 -7.01 0.72
CA THR A 88 -22.21 -6.74 -0.09
C THR A 88 -21.96 -5.54 -1.02
N GLY A 89 -22.76 -5.40 -2.10
CA GLY A 89 -22.52 -4.40 -3.15
C GLY A 89 -22.41 -2.94 -2.69
N GLU A 90 -23.00 -2.58 -1.55
CA GLU A 90 -22.98 -1.22 -1.00
C GLU A 90 -21.61 -0.80 -0.47
N ALA A 91 -20.91 -1.70 0.20
CA ALA A 91 -19.62 -1.39 0.81
C ALA A 91 -18.47 -1.38 -0.23
N ARG A 92 -18.63 -2.11 -1.34
CA ARG A 92 -17.82 -1.92 -2.56
C ARG A 92 -17.95 -0.50 -3.13
N GLU A 93 -19.15 0.07 -3.20
CA GLU A 93 -19.33 1.44 -3.71
C GLU A 93 -18.72 2.49 -2.78
N ARG A 94 -18.84 2.32 -1.45
CA ARG A 94 -18.18 3.19 -0.46
C ARG A 94 -16.66 3.16 -0.60
N PHE A 95 -16.07 1.99 -0.82
CA PHE A 95 -14.64 1.85 -1.08
C PHE A 95 -14.21 2.60 -2.35
N LEU A 96 -14.94 2.41 -3.47
CA LEU A 96 -14.61 3.06 -4.74
C LEU A 96 -14.73 4.58 -4.69
N ALA A 97 -15.70 5.11 -3.91
CA ALA A 97 -15.85 6.54 -3.70
C ALA A 97 -14.63 7.12 -2.96
N ALA A 98 -14.21 6.49 -1.86
CA ALA A 98 -13.05 6.91 -1.09
C ALA A 98 -11.76 6.89 -1.91
N TRP A 99 -11.56 5.82 -2.71
CA TRP A 99 -10.38 5.70 -3.57
C TRP A 99 -10.31 6.78 -4.65
N ARG A 100 -11.45 7.21 -5.22
CA ARG A 100 -11.48 8.27 -6.25
C ARG A 100 -11.29 9.68 -5.71
N SER A 101 -11.55 9.89 -4.42
CA SER A 101 -11.44 11.19 -3.76
C SER A 101 -10.10 11.43 -3.07
N ALA A 102 -9.26 10.39 -2.97
CA ALA A 102 -7.87 10.48 -2.57
C ALA A 102 -7.02 10.93 -3.76
#